data_AF-A0A9D6LZG1-F1
#
_entry.id   AF-A0A9D6LZG1-F1
#
_cell.length_a   1.000
_cell.length_b   1.000
_cell.length_c   1.000
_cell.angle_alpha   90.00
_cell.angle_beta   90.00
_cell.angle_gamma   90.00
#
_symmetry.space_group_name_H-M   'P 1'
#
loop_
_entity.id
_entity.type
_entity.pdbx_description
1 polymer ?
#
loop_
_entity_poly.entity_id
_entity_poly.type
_entity_poly.pdbx_seq_one_letter_code
_entity_poly.pdbx_strand_id
1 'polypeptide(L)'
;LQALNLLNDPVFLEAAQALAQRVSSAADLPRQVQLAFRLALSREPSAGELARLERYYAQQKALAAADPKALPPLTGVCSVLLNLDEFIVRE
;
A
#
# COMPACT_ATOMS: atom_id res chain seq x y z
N LEU A 1 -8.76 -15.95 11.32
CA LEU A 1 -9.67 -15.26 10.37
C LEU A 1 -9.86 -13.81 10.82
N GLN A 2 -8.82 -12.97 10.76
CA GLN A 2 -8.90 -11.56 11.20
C GLN A 2 -8.44 -10.55 10.14
N ALA A 3 -8.07 -11.02 8.94
CA ALA A 3 -7.71 -10.16 7.80
C ALA A 3 -8.87 -9.29 7.27
N LEU A 4 -10.10 -9.49 7.78
CA LEU A 4 -11.30 -8.76 7.35
C LEU A 4 -11.69 -7.61 8.29
N ASN A 5 -11.01 -7.42 9.44
CA ASN A 5 -11.39 -6.37 10.39
C ASN A 5 -10.51 -5.11 10.35
N LEU A 6 -9.33 -5.10 9.73
CA LEU A 6 -8.54 -3.87 9.58
C LEU A 6 -8.94 -2.98 8.40
N LEU A 7 -9.82 -3.46 7.52
CA LEU A 7 -10.47 -2.60 6.53
C LEU A 7 -11.55 -1.69 7.15
N ASN A 8 -11.91 -1.89 8.43
CA ASN A 8 -12.98 -1.15 9.09
C ASN A 8 -12.50 -0.01 10.00
N ASP A 9 -11.20 0.16 10.24
CA ASP A 9 -10.74 1.33 11.00
C ASP A 9 -10.45 2.49 10.03
N PRO A 10 -11.26 3.56 10.02
CA PRO A 10 -11.03 4.73 9.15
C PRO A 10 -9.61 5.30 9.32
N VAL A 11 -8.99 5.12 10.49
CA VAL A 11 -7.64 5.56 10.80
C VAL A 11 -6.58 4.89 9.91
N PHE A 12 -6.70 3.59 9.61
CA PHE A 12 -5.74 2.91 8.73
C PHE A 12 -5.87 3.38 7.29
N LEU A 13 -7.09 3.70 6.84
CA LEU A 13 -7.32 4.23 5.51
C LEU A 13 -6.78 5.66 5.38
N GLU A 14 -6.98 6.51 6.39
CA GLU A 14 -6.41 7.85 6.46
C GLU A 14 -4.87 7.81 6.48
N ALA A 15 -4.27 6.91 7.28
CA ALA A 15 -2.83 6.70 7.31
C ALA A 15 -2.30 6.23 5.94
N ALA A 16 -3.01 5.30 5.27
CA ALA A 16 -2.67 4.85 3.93
C ALA A 16 -2.74 5.98 2.90
N GLN A 17 -3.74 6.85 2.99
CA GLN A 17 -3.87 8.03 2.13
C GLN A 17 -2.74 9.02 2.38
N ALA A 18 -2.41 9.31 3.64
CA ALA A 18 -1.32 10.22 4.00
C ALA A 18 0.03 9.69 3.51
N LEU A 19 0.28 8.39 3.67
CA LEU A 19 1.49 7.74 3.15
C LEU A 19 1.52 7.80 1.62
N ALA A 20 0.41 7.51 0.94
CA ALA A 20 0.32 7.59 -0.52
C ALA A 20 0.61 9.02 -1.03
N GLN A 21 0.05 10.05 -0.38
CA GLN A 21 0.35 11.45 -0.70
C GLN A 21 1.83 11.76 -0.54
N ARG A 22 2.44 11.35 0.58
CA ARG A 22 3.87 11.58 0.84
C ARG A 22 4.77 10.95 -0.23
N VAL A 23 4.48 9.72 -0.64
CA VAL A 23 5.32 8.99 -1.61
C VAL A 23 4.98 9.34 -3.06
N SER A 24 3.81 9.92 -3.35
CA SER A 24 3.40 10.34 -4.70
C SER A 24 4.37 11.35 -5.34
N SER A 25 5.11 12.10 -4.52
CA SER A 25 6.13 13.06 -4.94
C SER A 25 7.37 12.41 -5.56
N ALA A 26 7.56 11.09 -5.42
CA ALA A 26 8.68 10.38 -6.02
C ALA A 26 8.49 10.19 -7.54
N ALA A 27 9.62 10.16 -8.26
CA ALA A 27 9.68 10.31 -9.72
C ALA A 27 8.95 9.23 -10.53
N ASP A 28 8.89 7.99 -10.05
CA ASP A 28 8.34 6.84 -10.77
C ASP A 28 7.80 5.77 -9.80
N LEU A 29 6.85 4.96 -10.29
CA LEU A 29 6.15 3.96 -9.48
C LEU A 29 7.08 3.03 -8.67
N PRO A 30 8.17 2.46 -9.23
CA PRO A 30 9.07 1.62 -8.45
C PRO A 30 9.68 2.36 -7.25
N ARG A 31 10.07 3.63 -7.43
CA ARG A 31 10.59 4.47 -6.34
C ARG A 31 9.51 4.85 -5.34
N GLN A 32 8.27 5.09 -5.79
CA GLN A 32 7.12 5.32 -4.91
C GLN A 32 6.87 4.10 -4.01
N VAL A 33 6.89 2.90 -4.58
CA VAL A 33 6.70 1.63 -3.84
C VAL A 33 7.87 1.39 -2.89
N GLN A 34 9.12 1.55 -3.31
CA GLN A 34 10.30 1.42 -2.44
C GLN A 34 10.26 2.41 -1.27
N LEU A 35 9.90 3.67 -1.54
CA LEU A 35 9.78 4.69 -0.50
C LEU A 35 8.65 4.34 0.49
N ALA A 36 7.49 3.91 -0.01
CA ALA A 36 6.37 3.48 0.85
C ALA A 36 6.76 2.29 1.72
N PHE A 37 7.48 1.33 1.13
CA PHE A 37 7.95 0.13 1.81
C PHE A 37 8.93 0.47 2.93
N ARG A 38 9.90 1.35 2.66
CA ARG A 38 10.84 1.83 3.69
C ARG A 38 10.15 2.59 4.81
N LEU A 39 9.19 3.45 4.48
CA LEU A 39 8.47 4.24 5.48
C LEU A 39 7.57 3.38 6.36
N ALA A 40 7.00 2.30 5.83
CA ALA A 40 6.14 1.38 6.58
C ALA A 40 6.93 0.31 7.34
N LEU A 41 7.90 -0.36 6.69
CA LEU A 41 8.55 -1.57 7.19
C LEU A 41 10.04 -1.38 7.54
N SER A 42 10.57 -0.16 7.45
CA SER A 42 11.95 0.21 7.80
C SER A 42 13.05 -0.62 7.09
N ARG A 43 12.74 -1.25 5.95
CA ARG A 43 13.68 -2.01 5.11
C ARG A 43 13.39 -1.80 3.63
N GLU A 44 14.29 -2.26 2.77
CA GLU A 44 14.02 -2.30 1.32
C GLU A 44 13.13 -3.52 0.96
N PRO A 45 12.25 -3.39 -0.03
CA PRO A 45 11.54 -4.55 -0.58
C PRO A 45 12.52 -5.46 -1.32
N SER A 46 12.32 -6.77 -1.20
CA SER A 46 12.94 -7.72 -2.12
C SER A 46 12.38 -7.55 -3.53
N ALA A 47 13.09 -8.03 -4.56
CA ALA A 47 12.62 -7.98 -5.94
C ALA A 47 11.25 -8.66 -6.14
N GLY A 48 10.99 -9.76 -5.41
CA GLY A 48 9.70 -10.45 -5.43
C GLY A 48 8.57 -9.67 -4.78
N GLU A 49 8.84 -8.93 -3.71
CA GLU A 49 7.86 -8.05 -3.06
C GLU A 49 7.54 -6.85 -3.93
N LEU A 50 8.57 -6.21 -4.51
CA LEU A 50 8.39 -5.09 -5.43
C LEU A 50 7.52 -5.49 -6.63
N ALA A 51 7.84 -6.61 -7.30
CA ALA A 51 7.06 -7.10 -8.44
C ALA A 51 5.62 -7.51 -8.06
N ARG A 52 5.37 -7.92 -6.81
CA ARG A 52 3.99 -8.17 -6.33
C ARG A 52 3.23 -6.86 -6.14
N LEU A 53 3.85 -5.86 -5.51
CA LEU A 53 3.23 -4.56 -5.25
C LEU A 53 2.97 -3.77 -6.54
N GLU A 54 3.86 -3.85 -7.54
CA GLU A 54 3.65 -3.25 -8.86
C GLU A 54 2.48 -3.89 -9.61
N ARG A 55 2.37 -5.22 -9.57
CA ARG A 55 1.22 -5.94 -10.14
C ARG A 55 -0.08 -5.57 -9.44
N TYR A 56 -0.05 -5.46 -8.11
CA TYR A 56 -1.21 -5.04 -7.34
C TYR A 56 -1.61 -3.59 -7.66
N TYR A 57 -0.65 -2.68 -7.79
CA TYR A 57 -0.90 -1.31 -8.23
C TYR A 57 -1.60 -1.28 -9.61
N ALA A 58 -1.11 -2.08 -10.56
CA ALA A 58 -1.73 -2.16 -11.89
C ALA A 58 -3.18 -2.66 -11.84
N GLN A 59 -3.47 -3.65 -10.97
CA GLN A 59 -4.84 -4.12 -10.74
C GLN A 59 -5.71 -3.02 -10.13
N GLN A 60 -5.22 -2.32 -9.11
CA GLN A 60 -5.95 -1.20 -8.50
C GLN A 60 -6.19 -0.05 -9.48
N LYS A 61 -5.25 0.21 -10.38
CA LYS A 61 -5.41 1.20 -11.45
C LYS A 61 -6.51 0.80 -12.43
N ALA A 62 -6.59 -0.49 -12.80
CA ALA A 62 -7.68 -0.99 -13.64
C ALA A 62 -9.03 -0.89 -12.94
N LEU A 63 -9.09 -1.21 -11.65
CA LEU A 63 -10.31 -1.06 -10.84
C LEU A 63 -10.75 0.40 -10.71
N ALA A 64 -9.83 1.32 -10.42
CA ALA A 64 -10.11 2.75 -10.34
C ALA A 64 -10.56 3.36 -11.68
N ALA A 65 -10.15 2.78 -12.81
CA ALA A 65 -10.64 3.17 -14.12
C ALA A 65 -12.07 2.68 -14.39
N ALA A 66 -12.47 1.54 -13.80
CA ALA A 66 -13.79 0.94 -13.95
C ALA A 66 -14.83 1.46 -12.93
N ASP A 67 -14.38 1.81 -11.72
CA ASP A 67 -15.22 2.31 -10.65
C ASP A 67 -14.60 3.57 -10.01
N PRO A 68 -15.22 4.76 -10.16
CA PRO A 68 -14.73 5.99 -9.54
C PRO A 68 -14.80 5.99 -8.01
N LYS A 69 -15.50 5.03 -7.39
CA LYS A 69 -15.51 4.85 -5.92
C LYS A 69 -14.35 3.97 -5.43
N ALA A 70 -13.61 3.32 -6.31
CA ALA A 70 -12.47 2.50 -5.91
C ALA A 70 -11.35 3.37 -5.32
N LEU A 71 -10.52 2.74 -4.48
CA LEU A 71 -9.40 3.41 -3.85
C LEU A 71 -8.37 3.87 -4.89
N PRO A 72 -7.73 5.04 -4.69
CA PRO A 72 -6.59 5.43 -5.50
C PRO A 72 -5.51 4.33 -5.47
N PRO A 73 -4.88 3.99 -6.61
CA PRO A 73 -4.02 2.81 -6.68
C PRO A 73 -2.86 2.80 -5.68
N LEU A 74 -2.27 3.98 -5.44
CA LEU A 74 -1.18 4.15 -4.49
C LEU A 74 -1.65 4.03 -3.03
N THR A 75 -2.86 4.49 -2.73
CA THR A 75 -3.51 4.30 -1.42
C THR A 75 -3.75 2.82 -1.16
N GLY A 76 -4.18 2.06 -2.17
CA GLY A 76 -4.31 0.61 -2.07
C GLY A 76 -2.98 -0.06 -1.72
N VAL A 77 -1.89 0.31 -2.38
CA VAL A 77 -0.54 -0.21 -2.05
C VAL A 77 -0.15 0.13 -0.62
N CYS A 78 -0.32 1.38 -0.19
CA CYS A 78 0.02 1.81 1.16
C CYS A 78 -0.83 1.11 2.22
N SER A 79 -2.11 0.86 1.94
CA SER A 79 -2.99 0.09 2.81
C SER A 79 -2.49 -1.34 2.99
N VAL A 80 -2.05 -2.01 1.92
CA VAL A 80 -1.44 -3.35 2.04
C VAL A 80 -0.18 -3.29 2.90
N LEU A 81 0.70 -2.30 2.69
CA LEU A 81 1.93 -2.17 3.47
C LEU A 81 1.68 -1.95 4.97
N LEU A 82 0.72 -1.09 5.32
CA LEU A 82 0.34 -0.84 6.72
C LEU A 82 -0.34 -2.06 7.36
N ASN A 83 -1.07 -2.85 6.57
CA ASN A 83 -1.66 -4.11 7.04
C ASN A 83 -0.64 -5.25 7.18
N LEU A 84 0.48 -5.22 6.44
CA LEU A 84 1.55 -6.21 6.61
C LEU A 84 2.27 -6.08 7.97
N ASP A 85 2.16 -4.93 8.63
CA ASP A 85 2.78 -4.67 9.94
C ASP A 85 2.09 -5.43 11.09
N GLU A 86 0.85 -5.92 10.91
CA GLU A 86 0.16 -6.77 11.89
C GLU A 86 0.87 -8.12 12.13
N PHE A 87 1.81 -8.52 11.25
CA PHE A 87 2.56 -9.76 11.38
C PHE A 87 3.91 -9.62 12.12
N ILE A 88 4.30 -8.41 12.54
CA ILE A 88 5.57 -8.16 13.28
C ILE A 88 5.39 -8.22 14.80
N VAL A 89 4.18 -8.47 15.32
CA VAL A 89 4.01 -8.93 16.72
C VAL A 89 3.68 -10.42 16.73
N ARG A 90 4.68 -11.23 16.40
CA ARG A 90 4.76 -12.61 16.90
C ARG A 90 5.69 -12.57 18.11
N GLU A 91 5.06 -12.65 19.29
CA GLU A 91 5.53 -13.25 20.55
C GLU A 91 7.04 -13.28 20.84
#